data_AF-A0A967TDK0-F1
#
_entry.id   AF-A0A967TDK0-F1
#
_cell.length_a   1.000
_cell.length_b   1.000
_cell.length_c   1.000
_cell.angle_alpha   90.00
_cell.angle_beta   90.00
_cell.angle_gamma   90.00
#
_symmetry.space_group_name_H-M   'P 1'
#
loop_
_entity.id
_entity.type
_entity.pdbx_description
1 polymer ?
#
loop_
_entity_poly.entity_id
_entity_poly.type
_entity_poly.pdbx_seq_one_letter_code
_entity_poly.pdbx_strand_id
1 'polypeptide(L)'
;MMQQFGRRFLGVLLFLLVLEVVGTVGYMLIEGASLADAAYMAAITLTAVGYEEAIPLSQTGRNFTMLVLIGGFTWMGLWFALITSLIVELDLQHFFRRRRAMKEIEKMSGHVVICGVGRTGRQVAEELASMGQDYVVIERDPDRVEHYYSMNPDARVIEGDATVDHNLEDAGIERARG
;
A
#
# COMPACT_ATOMS: atom_id res chain seq x y z
N MET A 1 15.62 -3.34 -3.58
CA MET A 1 14.65 -2.73 -2.64
C MET A 1 13.91 -3.79 -1.83
N MET A 2 13.27 -4.79 -2.44
CA MET A 2 12.62 -5.92 -1.74
C MET A 2 13.50 -6.69 -0.74
N GLN A 3 14.81 -6.85 -1.00
CA GLN A 3 15.74 -7.45 -0.02
C GLN A 3 15.89 -6.62 1.27
N GLN A 4 15.82 -5.28 1.17
CA GLN A 4 15.87 -4.40 2.34
C GLN A 4 14.54 -4.41 3.10
N PHE A 5 13.40 -4.44 2.39
CA PHE A 5 12.08 -4.62 2.99
C PHE A 5 12.01 -5.94 3.76
N GLY A 6 12.43 -7.05 3.14
CA GLY A 6 12.44 -8.38 3.78
C GLY A 6 13.29 -8.42 5.06
N ARG A 7 14.46 -7.77 5.08
CA ARG A 7 15.29 -7.67 6.28
C ARG A 7 14.63 -6.84 7.40
N ARG A 8 13.95 -5.74 7.05
CA ARG A 8 13.20 -4.92 8.03
C ARG A 8 12.00 -5.70 8.58
N PHE A 9 11.25 -6.37 7.72
CA PHE A 9 10.12 -7.22 8.09
C PHE A 9 10.55 -8.32 9.06
N LEU A 10 11.63 -9.03 8.74
CA LEU A 10 12.21 -10.04 9.63
C LEU A 10 12.65 -9.45 10.97
N GLY A 11 13.24 -8.25 10.96
CA GLY A 11 13.61 -7.53 12.18
C GLY A 11 12.42 -7.20 13.09
N VAL A 12 11.30 -6.74 12.52
CA VAL A 12 10.07 -6.45 13.27
C VAL A 12 9.43 -7.72 13.83
N LEU A 13 9.43 -8.82 13.07
CA LEU A 13 8.97 -10.12 13.57
C LEU A 13 9.85 -10.67 14.69
N LEU A 14 11.17 -10.57 14.54
CA LEU A 14 12.12 -10.98 15.56
C LEU A 14 11.95 -10.15 16.84
N PHE A 15 11.73 -8.84 16.71
CA PHE A 15 11.47 -7.97 17.84
C PHE A 15 10.19 -8.38 18.59
N LEU A 16 9.10 -8.71 17.88
CA LEU A 16 7.90 -9.27 18.52
C LEU A 16 8.21 -10.55 19.28
N LEU A 17 8.90 -11.48 18.64
CA LEU A 17 9.24 -12.78 19.23
C LEU A 17 10.05 -12.60 20.52
N VAL A 18 11.00 -11.67 20.52
CA VAL A 18 11.79 -11.34 21.72
C VAL A 18 10.90 -10.76 22.80
N LEU A 19 10.01 -9.81 22.49
CA LEU A 19 9.07 -9.25 23.47
C LEU A 19 8.12 -10.31 24.03
N GLU A 20 7.62 -11.22 23.20
CA GLU A 20 6.76 -12.33 23.60
C GLU A 20 7.48 -13.26 24.58
N VAL A 21 8.71 -13.66 24.25
CA VAL A 21 9.54 -14.51 25.12
C VAL A 21 9.89 -13.80 26.43
N VAL A 22 10.29 -12.53 26.38
CA VAL A 22 10.62 -11.73 27.57
C VAL A 22 9.38 -11.52 28.45
N GLY A 23 8.23 -11.22 27.86
CA GLY A 23 6.95 -11.10 28.55
C GLY A 23 6.56 -12.41 29.25
N THR A 24 6.59 -13.51 28.51
CA THR A 24 6.27 -14.86 29.01
C THR A 24 7.18 -15.24 30.18
N VAL A 25 8.50 -15.15 29.99
CA VAL A 25 9.48 -15.50 31.04
C VAL A 25 9.33 -14.56 32.24
N GLY A 26 9.09 -13.28 32.02
CA GLY A 26 8.85 -12.31 33.09
C GLY A 26 7.65 -12.67 33.96
N TYR A 27 6.50 -13.01 33.35
CA TYR A 27 5.33 -13.44 34.11
C TYR A 27 5.54 -14.77 34.84
N MET A 28 6.25 -15.73 34.22
CA MET A 28 6.61 -16.98 34.90
C MET A 28 7.48 -16.75 36.14
N LEU A 29 8.46 -15.83 36.07
CA LEU A 29 9.38 -15.56 37.17
C LEU A 29 8.78 -14.68 38.26
N ILE A 30 7.93 -13.71 37.90
CA ILE A 30 7.35 -12.75 38.84
C ILE A 30 6.13 -13.35 39.54
N GLU A 31 5.23 -13.98 38.78
CA GLU A 31 3.92 -14.44 39.28
C GLU A 31 3.84 -15.97 39.42
N GLY A 32 4.89 -16.71 39.04
CA GLY A 32 4.89 -18.18 39.12
C GLY A 32 3.89 -18.84 38.17
N ALA A 33 3.46 -18.13 37.13
CA ALA A 33 2.45 -18.60 36.21
C ALA A 33 2.92 -19.78 35.35
N SER A 34 1.97 -20.57 34.86
CA SER A 34 2.26 -21.62 33.88
C SER A 34 2.75 -21.00 32.56
N LEU A 35 3.52 -21.76 31.77
CA LEU A 35 4.00 -21.29 30.46
C LEU A 35 2.84 -20.84 29.55
N ALA A 36 1.73 -21.59 29.56
CA ALA A 36 0.58 -21.31 28.72
C ALA A 36 -0.10 -20.00 29.12
N ASP A 37 -0.34 -19.80 30.42
CA ASP A 37 -1.00 -18.59 30.91
C ASP A 37 -0.10 -17.37 30.75
N ALA A 38 1.22 -17.52 30.97
CA ALA A 38 2.19 -16.45 30.84
C ALA A 38 2.35 -16.00 29.38
N ALA A 39 2.40 -16.96 28.44
CA ALA A 39 2.44 -16.66 27.01
C ALA A 39 1.14 -16.01 26.55
N TYR A 40 -0.01 -16.53 26.99
CA TYR A 40 -1.30 -15.91 26.68
C TYR A 40 -1.39 -14.47 27.22
N MET A 41 -0.95 -14.23 28.46
CA MET A 41 -0.90 -12.90 29.07
C MET A 41 0.04 -11.96 28.31
N ALA A 42 1.22 -12.43 27.90
CA ALA A 42 2.15 -11.65 27.07
C ALA A 42 1.53 -11.27 25.73
N ALA A 43 0.93 -12.23 25.02
CA ALA A 43 0.29 -12.01 23.73
C ALA A 43 -0.82 -10.95 23.82
N ILE A 44 -1.80 -11.10 24.73
CA ILE A 44 -2.92 -10.14 24.85
C ILE A 44 -2.45 -8.73 25.27
N THR A 45 -1.33 -8.64 26.00
CA THR A 45 -0.70 -7.38 26.40
C THR A 45 -0.01 -6.72 25.19
N LEU A 46 0.81 -7.47 24.45
CA LEU A 46 1.57 -6.95 23.31
C LEU A 46 0.67 -6.55 22.14
N THR A 47 -0.42 -7.27 21.91
CA THR A 47 -1.40 -6.94 20.87
C THR A 47 -2.40 -5.86 21.30
N ALA A 48 -2.29 -5.34 22.52
CA ALA A 48 -3.20 -4.36 23.12
C ALA A 48 -4.68 -4.78 23.06
N VAL A 49 -4.97 -6.09 23.14
CA VAL A 49 -6.34 -6.62 23.16
C VAL A 49 -6.95 -6.44 24.55
N GLY A 50 -6.19 -6.78 25.60
CA GLY A 50 -6.49 -6.40 26.98
C GLY A 50 -7.89 -6.77 27.51
N TYR A 51 -8.44 -7.93 27.16
CA TYR A 51 -9.78 -8.37 27.60
C TYR A 51 -9.90 -8.46 29.12
N GLU A 52 -9.04 -9.27 29.75
CA GLU A 52 -8.96 -9.47 31.20
C GLU A 52 -7.54 -9.96 31.54
N GLU A 53 -7.07 -9.72 32.77
CA GLU A 53 -5.82 -10.30 33.26
C GLU A 53 -5.96 -11.83 33.31
N ALA A 54 -5.22 -12.55 32.47
CA ALA A 54 -5.22 -14.01 32.46
C ALA A 54 -4.59 -14.62 33.72
N ILE A 55 -3.76 -13.83 34.42
CA ILE A 55 -3.06 -14.20 35.65
C ILE A 55 -3.25 -13.05 36.65
N PRO A 56 -3.53 -13.32 37.93
CA PRO A 56 -3.60 -12.27 38.95
C PRO A 56 -2.24 -11.56 39.10
N LEU A 57 -2.21 -10.24 38.94
CA LEU A 57 -0.97 -9.47 38.99
C LEU A 57 -0.70 -8.85 40.37
N SER A 58 0.50 -9.09 40.90
CA SER A 58 1.06 -8.34 42.01
C SER A 58 1.43 -6.90 41.61
N GLN A 59 1.79 -6.04 42.57
CA GLN A 59 2.26 -4.68 42.26
C GLN A 59 3.49 -4.69 41.34
N THR A 60 4.39 -5.67 41.51
CA THR A 60 5.56 -5.87 40.66
C THR A 60 5.16 -6.33 39.26
N GLY A 61 4.22 -7.28 39.17
CA GLY A 61 3.67 -7.74 37.90
C GLY A 61 3.03 -6.61 37.10
N ARG A 62 2.26 -5.73 37.74
CA ARG A 62 1.66 -4.55 37.10
C ARG A 62 2.71 -3.60 36.53
N ASN A 63 3.76 -3.30 37.30
CA ASN A 63 4.85 -2.44 36.82
C ASN A 63 5.59 -3.07 35.63
N PHE A 64 5.78 -4.40 35.66
CA PHE A 64 6.34 -5.14 34.53
C PHE A 64 5.43 -5.08 33.30
N THR A 65 4.13 -5.31 33.46
CA THR A 65 3.13 -5.18 32.38
C THR A 65 3.15 -3.80 31.74
N MET A 66 3.30 -2.72 32.53
CA MET A 66 3.44 -1.36 31.97
C MET A 66 4.66 -1.23 31.03
N LEU A 67 5.78 -1.89 31.35
CA LEU A 67 6.96 -1.89 30.48
C LEU A 67 6.73 -2.73 29.21
N VAL A 68 6.08 -3.89 29.34
CA VAL A 68 5.69 -4.74 28.20
C VAL A 68 4.75 -3.98 27.26
N LEU A 69 3.80 -3.19 27.79
CA LEU A 69 2.90 -2.36 27.01
C LEU A 69 3.64 -1.30 26.18
N ILE A 70 4.65 -0.64 26.75
CA ILE A 70 5.48 0.32 26.00
C ILE A 70 6.22 -0.39 24.86
N GLY A 71 6.74 -1.59 25.12
CA GLY A 71 7.36 -2.44 24.10
C GLY A 71 6.38 -2.82 22.98
N GLY A 72 5.19 -3.31 23.33
CA GLY A 72 4.13 -3.67 22.38
C GLY A 72 3.67 -2.48 21.54
N PHE A 73 3.46 -1.32 22.14
CA PHE A 73 3.08 -0.10 21.43
C PHE A 73 4.17 0.35 20.45
N THR A 74 5.44 0.28 20.86
CA THR A 74 6.59 0.58 19.99
C THR A 74 6.65 -0.38 18.81
N TRP A 75 6.48 -1.69 19.07
CA TRP A 75 6.44 -2.71 18.03
C TRP A 75 5.29 -2.47 17.05
N MET A 76 4.09 -2.15 17.54
CA MET A 76 2.92 -1.87 16.70
C MET A 76 3.13 -0.65 15.81
N GLY A 77 3.78 0.40 16.31
CA GLY A 77 4.17 1.56 15.50
C GLY A 77 5.13 1.21 14.36
N LEU A 78 6.15 0.38 14.64
CA LEU A 78 7.07 -0.13 13.61
C LEU A 78 6.35 -1.00 12.58
N TRP A 79 5.41 -1.83 13.02
CA TRP A 79 4.59 -2.67 12.15
C TRP A 79 3.70 -1.85 11.21
N PHE A 80 3.02 -0.82 11.73
CA PHE A 80 2.24 0.10 10.89
C PHE A 80 3.12 0.84 9.89
N ALA A 81 4.28 1.35 10.29
CA ALA A 81 5.20 2.03 9.37
C ALA A 81 5.66 1.11 8.23
N LEU A 82 5.88 -0.17 8.52
CA LEU A 82 6.25 -1.19 7.53
C LEU A 82 5.10 -1.49 6.57
N ILE A 83 3.86 -1.58 7.08
CA ILE A 83 2.67 -1.75 6.22
C ILE A 83 2.48 -0.51 5.34
N THR A 84 2.62 0.70 5.89
CA THR A 84 2.54 1.94 5.12
C THR A 84 3.61 1.98 4.03
N SER A 85 4.86 1.60 4.33
CA SER A 85 5.91 1.55 3.31
C SER A 85 5.59 0.53 2.23
N LEU A 86 5.05 -0.64 2.59
CA LEU A 86 4.59 -1.64 1.63
C LEU A 86 3.48 -1.09 0.73
N ILE A 87 2.51 -0.38 1.29
CA ILE A 87 1.41 0.24 0.53
C ILE A 87 1.95 1.28 -0.47
N VAL A 88 2.92 2.10 -0.04
CA VAL A 88 3.57 3.09 -0.91
C VAL A 88 4.42 2.41 -1.99
N GLU A 89 5.18 1.38 -1.63
CA GLU A 89 6.02 0.61 -2.56
C GLU A 89 5.22 -0.23 -3.56
N LEU A 90 4.04 -0.73 -3.18
CA LEU A 90 3.14 -1.48 -4.07
C LEU A 90 2.50 -0.63 -5.16
N ASP A 91 2.82 0.66 -5.21
CA ASP A 91 2.35 1.60 -6.21
C ASP A 91 0.83 1.53 -6.45
N LEU A 92 0.12 1.43 -5.32
CA LEU A 92 -1.34 1.48 -5.30
C LEU A 92 -1.86 2.75 -5.97
N GLN A 93 -1.06 3.83 -6.01
CA GLN A 93 -1.40 5.01 -6.79
C GLN A 93 -1.52 4.69 -8.28
N HIS A 94 -0.57 3.99 -8.92
CA HIS A 94 -0.73 3.56 -10.32
C HIS A 94 -1.95 2.65 -10.50
N PHE A 95 -2.18 1.68 -9.61
CA PHE A 95 -3.35 0.80 -9.70
C PHE A 95 -4.68 1.56 -9.59
N PHE A 96 -4.82 2.45 -8.59
CA PHE A 96 -6.02 3.27 -8.42
C PHE A 96 -6.19 4.31 -9.52
N ARG A 97 -5.09 4.93 -10.00
CA ARG A 97 -5.09 5.86 -11.14
C ARG A 97 -5.61 5.17 -12.39
N ARG A 98 -5.03 4.02 -12.76
CA ARG A 98 -5.48 3.22 -13.91
C ARG A 98 -6.96 2.86 -13.78
N ARG A 99 -7.37 2.38 -12.60
CA ARG A 99 -8.78 2.01 -12.35
C ARG A 99 -9.74 3.20 -12.47
N ARG A 100 -9.32 4.40 -12.05
CA ARG A 100 -10.10 5.64 -12.21
C ARG A 100 -10.14 6.07 -13.67
N ALA A 101 -9.00 6.08 -14.36
CA ALA A 101 -8.90 6.41 -15.78
C ALA A 101 -9.83 5.51 -16.60
N MET A 102 -9.80 4.19 -16.41
CA MET A 102 -10.70 3.26 -17.10
C MET A 102 -12.19 3.59 -16.89
N LYS A 103 -12.59 3.86 -15.64
CA LYS A 103 -13.99 4.24 -15.33
C LYS A 103 -14.43 5.57 -15.96
N GLU A 104 -13.51 6.50 -16.11
CA GLU A 104 -13.77 7.76 -16.79
C GLU A 104 -13.84 7.53 -18.30
N ILE A 105 -12.88 6.79 -18.86
CA ILE A 105 -12.82 6.40 -20.27
C ILE A 105 -14.11 5.70 -20.66
N GLU A 106 -14.61 4.71 -19.93
CA GLU A 106 -15.87 4.01 -20.23
C GLU A 106 -17.07 4.93 -20.48
N LYS A 107 -17.10 6.13 -19.86
CA LYS A 107 -18.22 7.08 -19.95
C LYS A 107 -18.05 8.15 -21.04
N MET A 108 -16.88 8.23 -21.67
CA MET A 108 -16.58 9.28 -22.66
C MET A 108 -17.21 8.97 -24.02
N SER A 109 -17.44 9.99 -24.83
CA SER A 109 -17.81 9.80 -26.24
C SER A 109 -17.40 11.04 -27.03
N GLY A 110 -17.11 10.88 -28.31
CA GLY A 110 -16.61 11.97 -29.15
C GLY A 110 -15.21 12.47 -28.76
N HIS A 111 -14.45 11.67 -28.01
CA HIS A 111 -13.05 11.93 -27.66
C HIS A 111 -12.10 11.49 -28.77
N VAL A 112 -10.84 11.92 -28.69
CA VAL A 112 -9.76 11.50 -29.61
C VAL A 112 -8.88 10.43 -28.95
N VAL A 113 -8.52 9.38 -29.68
CA VAL A 113 -7.59 8.35 -29.18
C VAL A 113 -6.18 8.62 -29.72
N ILE A 114 -5.24 8.87 -28.81
CA ILE A 114 -3.83 9.15 -29.15
C ILE A 114 -3.01 7.87 -28.91
N CYS A 115 -2.50 7.29 -29.99
CA CYS A 115 -1.64 6.10 -29.95
C CYS A 115 -0.17 6.47 -29.68
N GLY A 116 0.17 6.61 -28.40
CA GLY A 116 1.53 6.86 -27.90
C GLY A 116 1.73 8.32 -27.46
N VAL A 117 2.53 8.51 -26.41
CA VAL A 117 2.84 9.84 -25.84
C VAL A 117 4.33 10.17 -25.91
N GLY A 118 4.93 9.81 -27.05
CA GLY A 118 6.22 10.34 -27.47
C GLY A 118 6.15 11.84 -27.82
N ARG A 119 7.16 12.34 -28.53
CA ARG A 119 7.26 13.77 -28.88
C ARG A 119 6.01 14.31 -29.59
N THR A 120 5.58 13.64 -30.65
CA THR A 120 4.42 14.06 -31.46
C THR A 120 3.11 13.89 -30.70
N GLY A 121 2.89 12.73 -30.08
CA GLY A 121 1.66 12.45 -29.34
C GLY A 121 1.43 13.42 -28.17
N ARG A 122 2.51 13.83 -27.49
CA ARG A 122 2.44 14.85 -26.43
C ARG A 122 2.00 16.21 -26.96
N GLN A 123 2.59 16.65 -28.08
CA GLN A 123 2.20 17.92 -28.69
C GLN A 123 0.73 17.90 -29.13
N VAL A 124 0.27 16.79 -29.72
CA VAL A 124 -1.14 16.60 -30.09
C VAL A 124 -2.04 16.65 -28.85
N ALA A 125 -1.66 15.98 -27.77
CA ALA A 125 -2.42 16.01 -26.51
C ALA A 125 -2.50 17.42 -25.91
N GLU A 126 -1.41 18.18 -25.94
CA GLU A 126 -1.36 19.58 -25.48
C GLU A 126 -2.25 20.49 -26.34
N GLU A 127 -2.22 20.33 -27.67
CA GLU A 127 -3.09 21.07 -28.59
C GLU A 127 -4.57 20.74 -28.34
N LEU A 128 -4.93 19.46 -28.23
CA LEU A 128 -6.30 19.03 -27.91
C LEU A 128 -6.77 19.58 -26.56
N ALA A 129 -5.93 19.51 -25.53
CA ALA A 129 -6.21 20.07 -24.21
C ALA A 129 -6.45 21.59 -24.29
N SER A 130 -5.64 22.32 -25.06
CA SER A 130 -5.78 23.78 -25.24
C SER A 130 -7.09 24.17 -25.93
N MET A 131 -7.65 23.28 -26.75
CA MET A 131 -8.94 23.45 -27.42
C MET A 131 -10.13 22.95 -26.58
N GLY A 132 -9.89 22.45 -25.36
CA GLY A 132 -10.92 21.85 -24.51
C GLY A 132 -11.49 20.55 -25.08
N GLN A 133 -10.70 19.85 -25.90
CA GLN A 133 -11.11 18.60 -26.52
C GLN A 133 -10.71 17.42 -25.65
N ASP A 134 -11.67 16.54 -25.37
CA ASP A 134 -11.42 15.29 -24.65
C ASP A 134 -10.58 14.31 -25.47
N TYR A 135 -9.62 13.67 -24.81
CA TYR A 135 -8.77 12.65 -25.43
C TYR A 135 -8.39 11.55 -24.43
N VAL A 136 -8.00 10.40 -24.99
CA VAL A 136 -7.47 9.23 -24.28
C VAL A 136 -6.14 8.85 -24.92
N VAL A 137 -5.15 8.50 -24.11
CA VAL A 137 -3.82 8.11 -24.59
C VAL A 137 -3.64 6.62 -24.39
N ILE A 138 -3.05 5.93 -25.37
CA ILE A 138 -2.56 4.55 -25.21
C ILE A 138 -1.04 4.58 -25.29
N GLU A 139 -0.32 4.18 -24.26
CA GLU A 139 1.15 4.14 -24.27
C GLU A 139 1.65 2.85 -23.60
N ARG A 140 2.65 2.20 -24.20
CA ARG A 140 3.18 0.92 -23.72
C ARG A 140 4.41 1.07 -22.85
N ASP A 141 5.13 2.18 -22.99
CA ASP A 141 6.36 2.45 -22.25
C ASP A 141 6.03 3.05 -20.87
N PRO A 142 6.21 2.29 -19.77
CA PRO A 142 5.80 2.73 -18.44
C PRO A 142 6.52 4.01 -17.99
N ASP A 143 7.78 4.21 -18.39
CA ASP A 143 8.54 5.41 -18.03
C ASP A 143 7.92 6.67 -18.68
N ARG A 144 7.37 6.53 -19.89
CA ARG A 144 6.66 7.62 -20.58
C ARG A 144 5.31 7.90 -19.97
N VAL A 145 4.60 6.86 -19.54
CA VAL A 145 3.32 6.98 -18.84
C VAL A 145 3.51 7.76 -17.55
N GLU A 146 4.49 7.35 -16.73
CA GLU A 146 4.76 8.01 -15.46
C GLU A 146 5.23 9.47 -15.66
N HIS A 147 6.11 9.70 -16.64
CA HIS A 147 6.51 11.06 -17.00
C HIS A 147 5.33 11.90 -17.50
N TYR A 148 4.41 11.32 -18.28
CA TYR A 148 3.24 12.03 -18.77
C TYR A 148 2.27 12.40 -17.63
N TYR A 149 2.05 11.49 -16.69
CA TYR A 149 1.26 11.73 -15.48
C TYR A 149 1.86 12.81 -14.58
N SER A 150 3.19 12.93 -14.48
CA SER A 150 3.81 13.96 -13.63
C SER A 150 3.54 15.39 -14.12
N MET A 151 3.26 15.57 -15.41
CA MET A 151 2.85 16.86 -15.98
C MET A 151 1.33 16.97 -16.13
N ASN A 152 0.62 15.83 -16.26
CA ASN A 152 -0.82 15.77 -16.47
C ASN A 152 -1.47 14.77 -15.48
N PRO A 153 -1.66 15.14 -14.20
CA PRO A 153 -2.14 14.21 -13.18
C PRO A 153 -3.53 13.62 -13.44
N ASP A 154 -4.37 14.35 -14.18
CA ASP A 154 -5.73 13.96 -14.55
C ASP A 154 -5.82 13.32 -15.95
N ALA A 155 -4.69 12.98 -16.57
CA ALA A 155 -4.67 12.34 -17.87
C ALA A 155 -5.33 10.95 -17.87
N ARG A 156 -5.97 10.62 -18.99
CA ARG A 156 -6.63 9.33 -19.20
C ARG A 156 -5.74 8.48 -20.09
N VAL A 157 -4.96 7.61 -19.45
CA VAL A 157 -3.96 6.78 -20.10
C VAL A 157 -4.31 5.31 -19.94
N ILE A 158 -4.23 4.57 -21.04
CA ILE A 158 -4.24 3.12 -21.07
C ILE A 158 -2.80 2.66 -21.28
N GLU A 159 -2.30 1.92 -20.29
CA GLU A 159 -1.00 1.28 -20.35
C GLU A 159 -1.10 0.02 -21.22
N GLY A 160 -0.64 0.12 -22.47
CA GLY A 160 -0.78 -0.95 -23.45
C GLY A 160 -0.22 -0.60 -24.82
N ASP A 161 -0.07 -1.61 -25.67
CA ASP A 161 0.31 -1.43 -27.07
C ASP A 161 -0.92 -1.07 -27.91
N ALA A 162 -0.90 0.10 -28.54
CA ALA A 162 -2.00 0.57 -29.39
C ALA A 162 -2.20 -0.25 -30.68
N THR A 163 -1.30 -1.19 -30.99
CA THR A 163 -1.48 -2.15 -32.09
C THR A 163 -2.33 -3.36 -31.70
N VAL A 164 -2.71 -3.48 -30.42
CA VAL A 164 -3.57 -4.55 -29.91
C VAL A 164 -5.01 -4.06 -29.81
N ASP A 165 -5.92 -4.73 -30.51
CA ASP A 165 -7.34 -4.37 -30.62
C ASP A 165 -8.00 -4.13 -29.26
N HIS A 166 -7.77 -5.00 -28.29
CA HIS A 166 -8.32 -4.86 -26.92
C HIS A 166 -7.97 -3.51 -26.28
N ASN A 167 -6.76 -2.98 -26.49
CA ASN A 167 -6.37 -1.68 -25.92
C ASN A 167 -7.10 -0.51 -26.61
N LEU A 168 -7.42 -0.65 -27.90
CA LEU A 168 -8.22 0.33 -28.64
C LEU A 168 -9.70 0.27 -28.20
N GLU A 169 -10.22 -0.94 -27.98
CA GLU A 169 -11.56 -1.16 -27.42
C GLU A 169 -11.68 -0.54 -26.02
N ASP A 170 -10.72 -0.80 -25.14
CA ASP A 170 -10.63 -0.20 -23.80
C ASP A 170 -10.55 1.33 -23.87
N ALA A 171 -9.89 1.88 -24.89
CA ALA A 171 -9.84 3.32 -25.16
C ALA A 171 -11.18 3.89 -25.67
N GLY A 172 -12.15 3.04 -25.97
CA GLY A 172 -13.44 3.42 -26.52
C GLY A 172 -13.35 3.89 -27.96
N ILE A 173 -12.50 3.27 -28.79
CA ILE A 173 -12.31 3.66 -30.20
C ILE A 173 -13.62 3.72 -31.00
N GLU A 174 -14.58 2.84 -30.73
CA GLU A 174 -15.89 2.82 -31.41
C GLU A 174 -16.75 4.06 -31.14
N ARG A 175 -16.49 4.72 -30.00
CA ARG A 175 -17.20 5.92 -29.52
C ARG A 175 -16.32 7.18 -29.64
N ALA A 176 -15.10 7.03 -30.14
CA ALA A 176 -14.19 8.12 -30.43
C ALA A 176 -14.59 8.81 -31.75
N ARG A 177 -14.19 10.08 -31.90
CA ARG A 177 -14.40 10.84 -33.15
C ARG A 177 -13.18 10.83 -34.07
N GLY A 178 -12.02 10.42 -33.56
CA GLY A 178 -10.72 10.48 -34.25
C GLY A 178 -9.62 9.83 -33.45
#